data_AF-A0A936HI90-F1
#
_entry.id   AF-A0A936HI90-F1
#
_cell.length_a   1.000
_cell.length_b   1.000
_cell.length_c   1.000
_cell.angle_alpha   90.00
_cell.angle_beta   90.00
_cell.angle_gamma   90.00
#
_symmetry.space_group_name_H-M   'P 1'
#
loop_
_entity.id
_entity.type
_entity.pdbx_description
1 polymer ?
#
loop_
_entity_poly.entity_id
_entity_poly.type
_entity_poly.pdbx_seq_one_letter_code
_entity_poly.pdbx_strand_id
1 'polypeptide(L)'
;MRAVKITAFVLGGLVALLAAVAAFILATFDANKWKGEIAQLVKEKKERSLKIEGDLSLSLFPAIGVSGKRRCRAQERTGVRRGDNARISLQLLPLLSKQVVVDTVTLDGVKARVVRFKDGRLNIDDLLSKDEKEPPARFDIAGVKFANGELAWRDEKAGQDLILSSLNLETGRLANAASDKFDLSATLVGTQPNLAVALKAAGEYRYDLDRIRRRESDVRLTGDLADMKSLDITLAAAAMQLAGANEIVVEQLLLTAKGKAAGDAFEARLDAPRLALTAEKASGATVNASIKLAGAQRAIDAKIALSGVEGKSQSLQAGKFVLDLDARQGETTVKGSLASTLSANLENQTVELPAFTGELNLANPQMPMKSVRLPLTGGVRADIDGQTAALHANTLFDESKIAAKLNLTRLAPAGAQG
;
A
#
# COMPACT_ATOMS: atom_id res chain seq x y z
N MET A 1 -14.79 8.43 -13.96
CA MET A 1 -13.51 7.92 -14.58
C MET A 1 -12.20 8.56 -14.11
N ARG A 2 -12.15 9.81 -13.60
CA ARG A 2 -11.04 10.21 -12.70
C ARG A 2 -10.86 9.18 -11.58
N ALA A 3 -11.97 8.58 -11.14
CA ALA A 3 -12.05 7.46 -10.22
C ALA A 3 -11.15 6.26 -10.53
N VAL A 4 -11.00 5.78 -11.77
CA VAL A 4 -10.14 4.59 -12.03
C VAL A 4 -8.65 4.95 -11.99
N LYS A 5 -8.29 6.15 -12.48
CA LYS A 5 -6.94 6.70 -12.34
C LYS A 5 -6.62 6.94 -10.87
N ILE A 6 -7.55 7.54 -10.13
CA ILE A 6 -7.48 7.73 -8.69
C ILE A 6 -7.42 6.38 -8.01
N THR A 7 -8.18 5.37 -8.39
CA THR A 7 -8.18 4.06 -7.72
C THR A 7 -6.91 3.27 -8.01
N ALA A 8 -6.32 3.31 -9.21
CA ALA A 8 -5.01 2.72 -9.46
C ALA A 8 -3.88 3.49 -8.75
N PHE A 9 -3.94 4.83 -8.73
CA PHE A 9 -3.04 5.68 -7.94
C PHE A 9 -3.29 5.63 -6.44
N VAL A 10 -4.49 5.27 -5.98
CA VAL A 10 -4.89 5.18 -4.57
C VAL A 10 -4.69 3.77 -4.10
N LEU A 11 -4.88 2.71 -4.89
CA LEU A 11 -4.43 1.35 -4.53
C LEU A 11 -2.91 1.28 -4.61
N GLY A 12 -2.31 1.68 -5.73
CA GLY A 12 -0.86 1.74 -5.89
C GLY A 12 -0.24 2.74 -4.92
N GLY A 13 -0.88 3.88 -4.68
CA GLY A 13 -0.45 4.88 -3.72
C GLY A 13 -0.78 4.54 -2.27
N LEU A 14 -1.81 3.75 -1.95
CA LEU A 14 -2.08 3.26 -0.59
C LEU A 14 -1.23 2.04 -0.29
N VAL A 15 -0.92 1.19 -1.27
CA VAL A 15 0.13 0.16 -1.16
C VAL A 15 1.48 0.84 -1.03
N ALA A 16 1.77 1.90 -1.80
CA ALA A 16 2.98 2.69 -1.64
C ALA A 16 2.97 3.53 -0.35
N LEU A 17 1.82 3.97 0.17
CA LEU A 17 1.67 4.70 1.42
C LEU A 17 1.78 3.74 2.60
N LEU A 18 1.24 2.52 2.50
CA LEU A 18 1.41 1.46 3.50
C LEU A 18 2.83 0.92 3.45
N ALA A 19 3.42 0.80 2.26
CA ALA A 19 4.83 0.49 2.09
C ALA A 19 5.71 1.67 2.49
N ALA A 20 5.27 2.92 2.41
CA ALA A 20 5.99 4.12 2.86
C ALA A 20 5.76 4.40 4.33
N VAL A 21 4.65 4.00 4.94
CA VAL A 21 4.39 4.02 6.38
C VAL A 21 5.11 2.85 7.01
N ALA A 22 5.09 1.66 6.40
CA ALA A 22 5.96 0.55 6.78
C ALA A 22 7.42 0.97 6.58
N ALA A 23 7.82 1.50 5.42
CA ALA A 23 9.19 1.97 5.19
C ALA A 23 9.54 3.18 6.05
N PHE A 24 8.61 4.04 6.44
CA PHE A 24 8.83 5.12 7.40
C PHE A 24 9.02 4.54 8.79
N ILE A 25 8.19 3.59 9.24
CA ILE A 25 8.38 2.83 10.49
C ILE A 25 9.70 2.04 10.46
N LEU A 26 10.15 1.58 9.28
CA LEU A 26 11.41 0.84 9.08
C LEU A 26 12.64 1.76 8.88
N ALA A 27 12.47 2.98 8.36
CA ALA A 27 13.53 3.95 8.07
C ALA A 27 13.67 5.02 9.16
N THR A 28 12.67 5.17 10.03
CA THR A 28 12.78 5.92 11.30
C THR A 28 13.23 5.03 12.46
N PHE A 29 13.35 3.72 12.24
CA PHE A 29 14.04 2.81 13.17
C PHE A 29 15.36 2.38 12.56
N ASP A 30 16.41 3.14 12.87
CA ASP A 30 17.76 2.71 12.57
C ASP A 30 18.12 1.54 13.51
N ALA A 31 18.17 0.38 12.86
CA ALA A 31 18.72 -0.85 13.34
C ALA A 31 20.19 -0.60 13.69
N ASN A 32 20.51 -0.87 14.95
CA ASN A 32 21.83 -0.87 15.55
C ASN A 32 22.23 0.47 16.15
N LYS A 33 22.36 0.45 17.51
CA LYS A 33 23.40 1.11 18.36
C LYS A 33 22.80 1.91 19.55
N TRP A 34 23.08 1.58 20.81
CA TRP A 34 23.21 2.50 21.98
C TRP A 34 22.37 2.29 23.26
N LYS A 35 23.16 2.41 24.32
CA LYS A 35 22.84 2.46 25.74
C LYS A 35 23.07 3.92 26.19
N GLY A 36 22.40 4.30 27.27
CA GLY A 36 22.89 5.27 28.24
C GLY A 36 22.34 6.69 28.11
N GLU A 37 21.43 7.02 29.05
CA GLU A 37 21.16 8.36 29.60
C GLU A 37 20.16 9.28 28.87
N ILE A 38 18.88 8.92 28.96
CA ILE A 38 17.70 9.77 28.63
C ILE A 38 17.28 10.59 29.87
N ALA A 39 18.15 11.44 30.41
CA ALA A 39 17.78 12.27 31.55
C ALA A 39 18.43 13.64 31.58
N GLN A 40 18.51 14.35 30.44
CA GLN A 40 18.83 15.79 30.48
C GLN A 40 18.39 16.66 29.29
N LEU A 41 17.72 16.13 28.25
CA LEU A 41 17.57 16.86 26.97
C LEU A 41 16.22 17.52 26.67
N VAL A 42 15.32 17.71 27.65
CA VAL A 42 14.01 18.36 27.40
C VAL A 42 13.97 19.83 27.83
N LYS A 43 14.99 20.34 28.54
CA LYS A 43 14.89 21.68 29.16
C LYS A 43 15.55 22.83 28.39
N GLU A 44 16.43 22.58 27.41
CA GLU A 44 17.37 23.64 27.00
C GLU A 44 17.44 23.99 25.49
N LYS A 45 16.74 23.32 24.56
CA LYS A 45 16.97 23.58 23.11
C LYS A 45 15.79 23.73 22.15
N LYS A 46 14.53 23.62 22.59
CA LYS A 46 13.38 23.68 21.64
C LYS A 46 12.43 24.87 21.85
N GLU A 47 12.76 25.81 22.74
CA GLU A 47 11.99 27.06 23.04
C GLU A 47 10.45 26.93 22.99
N ARG A 48 9.92 25.76 23.36
CA ARG A 48 8.48 25.50 23.49
C ARG A 48 8.21 25.23 24.97
N SER A 49 7.44 26.12 25.60
CA SER A 49 7.02 25.94 26.99
C SER A 49 5.91 24.89 27.06
N LEU A 50 6.27 23.69 27.51
CA LEU A 50 5.31 22.66 27.83
C LEU A 50 4.75 22.98 29.23
N LYS A 51 3.65 23.75 29.29
CA LYS A 51 3.01 24.08 30.56
C LYS A 51 2.14 22.90 31.00
N ILE A 52 2.70 22.09 31.90
CA ILE A 52 2.05 20.92 32.50
C ILE A 52 1.11 21.43 33.61
N GLU A 53 -0.19 21.49 33.36
CA GLU A 53 -1.19 21.84 34.37
C GLU A 53 -2.19 20.69 34.54
N GLY A 54 -2.28 20.14 35.75
CA GLY A 54 -3.21 19.08 36.15
C GLY A 54 -2.65 18.17 37.26
N ASP A 55 -3.47 17.85 38.26
CA ASP A 55 -3.09 17.01 39.39
C ASP A 55 -2.85 15.54 38.94
N LEU A 56 -1.72 14.97 39.34
CA LEU A 56 -1.49 13.54 39.23
C LEU A 56 -2.41 12.82 40.22
N SER A 57 -3.28 11.94 39.73
CA SER A 57 -3.97 10.98 40.60
C SER A 57 -3.29 9.62 40.46
N LEU A 58 -2.72 9.16 41.58
CA LEU A 58 -2.24 7.78 41.71
C LEU A 58 -3.45 6.86 41.83
N SER A 59 -3.67 6.03 40.82
CA SER A 59 -4.66 4.95 40.87
C SER A 59 -3.99 3.73 41.48
N LEU A 60 -4.43 3.35 42.69
CA LEU A 60 -3.98 2.16 43.39
C LEU A 60 -5.08 1.09 43.32
N PHE A 61 -4.77 -0.03 42.68
CA PHE A 61 -5.45 -1.35 42.67
C PHE A 61 -6.34 -1.68 41.45
N PRO A 62 -6.16 -2.86 40.78
CA PRO A 62 -5.21 -3.94 41.05
C PRO A 62 -3.81 -3.77 40.38
N ALA A 63 -3.53 -2.65 39.69
CA ALA A 63 -2.20 -2.27 39.21
C ALA A 63 -1.87 -0.81 39.60
N ILE A 64 -0.60 -0.49 39.87
CA ILE A 64 -0.15 0.89 40.12
C ILE A 64 -0.06 1.59 38.77
N GLY A 65 -1.10 2.36 38.44
CA GLY A 65 -1.18 3.14 37.21
C GLY A 65 -1.03 4.62 37.50
N VAL A 66 -0.05 5.28 36.87
CA VAL A 66 -0.03 6.76 36.82
C VAL A 66 -1.02 7.17 35.73
N SER A 67 -2.24 7.53 36.10
CA SER A 67 -3.23 8.04 35.16
C SER A 67 -3.29 9.57 35.27
N GLY A 68 -2.88 10.25 34.20
CA GLY A 68 -2.97 11.70 34.09
C GLY A 68 -4.03 12.10 33.07
N LYS A 69 -5.03 12.90 33.44
CA LYS A 69 -5.80 13.69 32.47
C LYS A 69 -4.93 14.89 32.11
N ARG A 70 -4.12 14.81 31.05
CA ARG A 70 -3.19 15.88 30.69
C ARG A 70 -3.71 16.68 29.50
N ARG A 71 -3.78 18.01 29.66
CA ARG A 71 -3.97 18.96 28.57
C ARG A 71 -2.60 19.47 28.15
N CYS A 72 -2.18 19.16 26.93
CA CYS A 72 -0.96 19.71 26.35
C CYS A 72 -1.32 21.01 25.61
N ARG A 73 -0.86 22.16 26.13
CA ARG A 73 -1.02 23.46 25.46
C ARG A 73 0.31 23.88 24.87
N ALA A 74 0.42 23.87 23.54
CA ALA A 74 1.47 24.61 22.84
C ALA A 74 0.96 26.04 22.62
N GLN A 75 1.63 27.06 23.15
CA GLN A 75 1.27 28.46 22.96
C GLN A 75 1.96 29.01 21.70
N GLU A 76 1.16 29.60 20.82
CA GLU A 76 1.45 29.86 19.41
C GLU A 76 2.19 31.17 19.11
N ARG A 77 2.78 31.24 17.91
CA ARG A 77 2.69 32.45 17.06
C ARG A 77 1.97 32.26 15.71
N THR A 78 1.64 31.04 15.28
CA THR A 78 0.86 30.80 14.03
C THR A 78 0.09 29.48 14.04
N GLY A 79 -1.21 29.50 14.39
CA GLY A 79 -2.26 28.74 13.68
C GLY A 79 -2.38 27.23 13.89
N VAL A 80 -2.06 26.67 15.06
CA VAL A 80 -2.33 25.27 15.43
C VAL A 80 -3.49 25.18 16.42
N ARG A 81 -4.72 25.10 15.89
CA ARG A 81 -5.89 24.83 16.73
C ARG A 81 -6.07 23.32 16.98
N ARG A 82 -5.82 22.95 18.24
CA ARG A 82 -6.54 21.94 19.07
C ARG A 82 -6.20 20.45 18.91
N GLY A 83 -5.54 19.89 19.93
CA GLY A 83 -5.56 18.47 20.30
C GLY A 83 -5.95 18.36 21.78
N ASP A 84 -7.12 17.81 22.09
CA ASP A 84 -7.80 18.04 23.38
C ASP A 84 -7.55 16.97 24.46
N ASN A 85 -6.91 15.83 24.21
CA ASN A 85 -6.58 14.86 25.27
C ASN A 85 -5.39 13.98 24.86
N ALA A 86 -4.40 13.85 25.75
CA ALA A 86 -3.41 12.77 25.68
C ALA A 86 -3.25 12.20 27.08
N ARG A 87 -3.80 11.00 27.31
CA ARG A 87 -3.59 10.25 28.54
C ARG A 87 -2.48 9.24 28.29
N ILE A 88 -1.31 9.49 28.87
CA ILE A 88 -0.22 8.51 28.97
C ILE A 88 -0.41 7.78 30.29
N SER A 89 -0.70 6.49 30.26
CA SER A 89 -0.71 5.64 31.47
C SER A 89 0.36 4.57 31.34
N LEU A 90 1.24 4.49 32.34
CA LEU A 90 2.22 3.41 32.52
C LEU A 90 1.66 2.43 33.56
N GLN A 91 1.68 1.14 33.27
CA GLN A 91 1.21 0.07 34.16
C GLN A 91 2.40 -0.70 34.74
N LEU A 92 2.82 -0.35 35.95
CA LEU A 92 3.98 -0.98 36.60
C LEU A 92 3.58 -2.33 37.22
N LEU A 93 4.20 -3.44 36.80
CA LEU A 93 4.20 -4.69 37.56
C LEU A 93 5.14 -4.58 38.78
N PRO A 94 4.80 -5.17 39.95
CA PRO A 94 5.61 -5.04 41.16
C PRO A 94 6.97 -5.75 41.04
N LEU A 95 8.03 -4.97 41.26
CA LEU A 95 9.46 -5.32 41.19
C LEU A 95 9.93 -6.22 42.36
N LEU A 96 9.65 -7.52 42.32
CA LEU A 96 10.34 -8.47 43.21
C LEU A 96 11.74 -8.88 42.69
N SER A 97 12.15 -8.43 41.49
CA SER A 97 13.29 -9.00 40.75
C SER A 97 14.18 -7.97 40.02
N LYS A 98 14.47 -6.80 40.63
CA LYS A 98 15.61 -5.89 40.28
C LYS A 98 15.92 -5.60 38.79
N GLN A 99 14.97 -5.76 37.86
CA GLN A 99 15.11 -5.40 36.45
C GLN A 99 13.94 -4.49 36.08
N VAL A 100 14.26 -3.25 35.68
CA VAL A 100 13.26 -2.27 35.24
C VAL A 100 12.89 -2.60 33.79
N VAL A 101 11.70 -3.18 33.59
CA VAL A 101 11.08 -3.37 32.26
C VAL A 101 10.18 -2.16 32.01
N VAL A 102 10.21 -1.56 30.82
CA VAL A 102 9.36 -0.40 30.48
C VAL A 102 7.96 -0.87 30.08
N ASP A 103 6.94 -0.32 30.72
CA ASP A 103 5.53 -0.72 30.63
C ASP A 103 4.85 -0.38 29.29
N THR A 104 3.67 -0.96 29.05
CA THR A 104 2.80 -0.66 27.90
C THR A 104 2.44 0.82 27.85
N VAL A 105 2.78 1.48 26.75
CA VAL A 105 2.43 2.89 26.53
C VAL A 105 1.02 2.98 25.98
N THR A 106 0.11 3.53 26.77
CA THR A 106 -1.28 3.80 26.34
C THR A 106 -1.43 5.26 25.92
N LEU A 107 -2.07 5.50 24.78
CA LEU A 107 -2.39 6.82 24.25
C LEU A 107 -3.87 6.83 23.83
N ASP A 108 -4.70 7.61 24.49
CA ASP A 108 -6.15 7.68 24.23
C ASP A 108 -6.57 9.08 23.77
N GLY A 109 -7.30 9.14 22.65
CA GLY A 109 -7.97 10.34 22.16
C GLY A 109 -7.05 11.37 21.50
N VAL A 110 -5.86 10.96 21.06
CA VAL A 110 -4.87 11.86 20.46
C VAL A 110 -5.39 12.38 19.12
N LYS A 111 -5.49 13.70 18.99
CA LYS A 111 -5.85 14.38 17.74
C LYS A 111 -4.67 15.16 17.21
N ALA A 112 -4.29 14.88 15.98
CA ALA A 112 -3.22 15.56 15.27
C ALA A 112 -3.74 16.15 13.97
N ARG A 113 -3.16 17.29 13.56
CA ARG A 113 -3.40 17.89 12.26
C ARG A 113 -2.09 18.21 11.58
N VAL A 114 -1.94 17.69 10.36
CA VAL A 114 -0.79 17.94 9.50
C VAL A 114 -1.27 18.69 8.26
N VAL A 115 -0.60 19.79 7.95
CA VAL A 115 -0.90 20.66 6.82
C VAL A 115 0.33 20.80 5.95
N ARG A 116 0.22 20.42 4.68
CA ARG A 116 1.19 20.76 3.63
C ARG A 116 0.75 22.04 2.94
N PHE A 117 1.55 23.09 3.09
CA PHE A 117 1.30 24.37 2.47
C PHE A 117 1.64 24.33 0.97
N LYS A 118 1.20 25.36 0.23
CA LYS A 118 1.46 25.48 -1.22
C LYS A 118 2.95 25.50 -1.59
N ASP A 119 3.79 25.99 -0.69
CA ASP A 119 5.25 26.01 -0.85
C ASP A 119 5.90 24.61 -0.64
N GLY A 120 5.11 23.61 -0.26
CA GLY A 120 5.54 22.23 -0.03
C GLY A 120 5.99 21.93 1.40
N ARG A 121 6.09 22.94 2.27
CA ARG A 121 6.46 22.77 3.68
C ARG A 121 5.31 22.19 4.50
N LEU A 122 5.63 21.47 5.57
CA LEU A 122 4.67 20.99 6.55
C LEU A 122 4.65 21.89 7.78
N ASN A 123 3.49 21.98 8.43
CA ASN A 123 3.34 22.60 9.74
C ASN A 123 4.11 21.90 10.88
N ILE A 124 4.72 20.75 10.58
CA ILE A 124 5.53 19.92 11.49
C ILE A 124 6.96 19.73 10.98
N ASP A 125 7.42 20.51 9.99
CA ASP A 125 8.79 20.39 9.45
C ASP A 125 9.85 20.56 10.55
N ASP A 126 9.57 21.35 11.58
CA ASP A 126 10.44 21.55 12.74
C ASP A 126 10.56 20.30 13.64
N LEU A 127 9.57 19.40 13.59
CA LEU A 127 9.58 18.10 14.26
C LEU A 127 10.18 16.99 13.39
N LEU A 128 10.23 17.19 12.08
CA LEU A 128 10.78 16.26 11.10
C LEU A 128 12.25 16.54 10.76
N SER A 129 12.79 17.67 11.23
CA SER A 129 14.18 18.07 11.03
C SER A 129 15.12 17.12 11.78
N LYS A 130 16.00 16.46 11.02
CA LYS A 130 16.95 15.45 11.49
C LYS A 130 18.08 16.11 12.28
N ASP A 131 18.04 16.01 13.61
CA ASP A 131 19.18 16.38 14.46
C ASP A 131 20.21 15.24 14.40
N GLU A 132 21.26 15.44 13.61
CA GLU A 132 22.38 14.51 13.47
C GLU A 132 23.16 14.39 14.79
N LYS A 133 23.60 13.16 15.05
CA LYS A 133 24.45 12.72 16.18
C LYS A 133 23.68 12.40 17.44
N GLU A 134 22.79 11.44 17.35
CA GLU A 134 22.48 10.66 18.54
C GLU A 134 22.13 9.24 18.16
N PRO A 135 22.24 8.32 19.12
CA PRO A 135 22.42 6.97 18.72
C PRO A 135 21.33 5.99 19.23
N PRO A 136 20.90 5.00 18.43
CA PRO A 136 19.75 4.09 18.68
C PRO A 136 19.61 3.40 20.07
N ALA A 137 18.82 4.02 20.94
CA ALA A 137 18.42 3.45 22.21
C ALA A 137 17.86 2.01 22.08
N ARG A 138 18.33 1.11 22.95
CA ARG A 138 17.68 -0.19 23.20
C ARG A 138 16.31 0.07 23.84
N PHE A 139 15.25 0.02 23.04
CA PHE A 139 13.88 0.05 23.55
C PHE A 139 13.40 -1.38 23.83
N ASP A 140 12.93 -1.61 25.05
CA ASP A 140 12.22 -2.82 25.47
C ASP A 140 10.92 -2.36 26.12
N ILE A 141 9.89 -2.19 25.28
CA ILE A 141 8.57 -1.71 25.69
C ILE A 141 7.61 -2.89 25.61
N ALA A 142 6.84 -3.14 26.66
CA ALA A 142 5.90 -4.26 26.71
C ALA A 142 4.80 -4.19 25.62
N GLY A 143 4.48 -3.00 25.15
CA GLY A 143 3.62 -2.79 23.99
C GLY A 143 3.17 -1.34 23.83
N VAL A 144 2.51 -1.03 22.71
CA VAL A 144 1.94 0.29 22.45
C VAL A 144 0.45 0.10 22.17
N LYS A 145 -0.37 0.80 22.93
CA LYS A 145 -1.82 0.84 22.72
C LYS A 145 -2.24 2.27 22.44
N PHE A 146 -2.65 2.52 21.22
CA PHE A 146 -3.22 3.76 20.79
C PHE A 146 -4.72 3.54 20.55
N ALA A 147 -5.57 4.37 21.15
CA ALA A 147 -7.02 4.25 21.08
C ALA A 147 -7.65 5.58 20.68
N ASN A 148 -8.69 5.51 19.84
CA ASN A 148 -9.55 6.63 19.47
C ASN A 148 -8.82 7.86 18.92
N GLY A 149 -7.70 7.67 18.21
CA GLY A 149 -7.00 8.82 17.65
C GLY A 149 -7.59 9.31 16.34
N GLU A 150 -7.20 10.53 16.01
CA GLU A 150 -7.63 11.24 14.81
C GLU A 150 -6.43 11.97 14.19
N LEU A 151 -6.22 11.79 12.90
CA LEU A 151 -5.23 12.51 12.12
C LEU A 151 -5.95 13.21 10.96
N ALA A 152 -5.95 14.54 10.99
CA ALA A 152 -6.41 15.35 9.88
C ALA A 152 -5.21 15.74 9.01
N TRP A 153 -5.24 15.36 7.74
CA TRP A 153 -4.26 15.73 6.72
C TRP A 153 -4.87 16.71 5.73
N ARG A 154 -4.25 17.89 5.59
CA ARG A 154 -4.61 18.88 4.58
C ARG A 154 -3.43 19.15 3.68
N ASP A 155 -3.64 19.07 2.39
CA ASP A 155 -2.64 19.30 1.37
C ASP A 155 -3.10 20.42 0.44
N GLU A 156 -2.62 21.63 0.69
CA GLU A 156 -2.98 22.81 -0.10
C GLU A 156 -2.33 22.80 -1.49
N LYS A 157 -1.22 22.06 -1.65
CA LYS A 157 -0.53 21.93 -2.93
C LYS A 157 -1.26 20.98 -3.88
N ALA A 158 -1.76 19.86 -3.35
CA ALA A 158 -2.51 18.89 -4.15
C ALA A 158 -4.04 19.06 -4.07
N GLY A 159 -4.54 19.98 -3.24
CA GLY A 159 -5.97 20.23 -3.06
C GLY A 159 -6.69 19.05 -2.41
N GLN A 160 -6.09 18.42 -1.40
CA GLN A 160 -6.63 17.22 -0.75
C GLN A 160 -6.90 17.49 0.74
N ASP A 161 -8.04 17.03 1.22
CA ASP A 161 -8.41 17.01 2.64
C ASP A 161 -8.80 15.59 3.01
N LEU A 162 -8.08 15.01 3.97
CA LEU A 162 -8.25 13.65 4.45
C LEU A 162 -8.35 13.63 5.98
N ILE A 163 -9.23 12.80 6.51
CA ILE A 163 -9.36 12.57 7.95
C ILE A 163 -9.25 11.07 8.18
N LEU A 164 -8.23 10.68 8.95
CA LEU A 164 -8.12 9.36 9.54
C LEU A 164 -8.72 9.43 10.94
N SER A 165 -9.80 8.70 11.17
CA SER A 165 -10.55 8.70 12.43
C SER A 165 -10.64 7.29 13.00
N SER A 166 -10.99 7.18 14.29
CA SER A 166 -11.09 5.90 14.99
C SER A 166 -9.80 5.08 14.85
N LEU A 167 -8.64 5.75 14.88
CA LEU A 167 -7.34 5.09 14.80
C LEU A 167 -7.09 4.35 16.10
N ASN A 168 -7.10 3.02 16.02
CA ASN A 168 -6.72 2.12 17.08
C ASN A 168 -5.51 1.30 16.63
N LEU A 169 -4.47 1.24 17.44
CA LEU A 169 -3.30 0.40 17.23
C LEU A 169 -3.00 -0.30 18.55
N GLU A 170 -2.85 -1.61 18.49
CA GLU A 170 -2.35 -2.41 19.61
C GLU A 170 -1.16 -3.21 19.12
N THR A 171 -0.03 -3.08 19.81
CA THR A 171 1.17 -3.88 19.56
C THR A 171 1.53 -4.63 20.83
N GLY A 172 2.04 -5.85 20.67
CA GLY A 172 2.74 -6.54 21.75
C GLY A 172 4.15 -5.99 21.98
N ARG A 173 5.03 -6.79 22.57
CA ARG A 173 6.36 -6.37 23.02
C ARG A 173 7.21 -5.87 21.85
N LEU A 174 7.73 -4.66 22.00
CA LEU A 174 8.68 -4.02 21.10
C LEU A 174 10.05 -4.08 21.76
N ALA A 175 10.78 -5.16 21.50
CA ALA A 175 12.13 -5.36 22.00
C ALA A 175 12.99 -6.10 20.96
N ASN A 176 14.31 -5.93 21.04
CA ASN A 176 15.22 -6.65 20.15
C ASN A 176 15.05 -8.16 20.30
N ALA A 177 14.99 -8.86 19.17
CA ALA A 177 14.69 -10.28 19.03
C ALA A 177 13.33 -10.73 19.59
N ALA A 178 12.41 -9.83 19.92
CA ALA A 178 11.05 -10.18 20.32
C ALA A 178 10.17 -10.50 19.10
N SER A 179 9.30 -11.50 19.26
CA SER A 179 8.25 -11.84 18.30
C SER A 179 6.91 -11.54 18.96
N ASP A 180 6.07 -10.74 18.32
CA ASP A 180 4.75 -10.40 18.85
C ASP A 180 3.78 -9.96 17.74
N LYS A 181 2.54 -9.64 18.10
CA LYS A 181 1.47 -9.30 17.16
C LYS A 181 1.16 -7.81 17.15
N PHE A 182 0.57 -7.35 16.06
CA PHE A 182 -0.06 -6.04 16.00
C PHE A 182 -1.48 -6.13 15.42
N ASP A 183 -2.34 -5.22 15.85
CA ASP A 183 -3.66 -4.96 15.30
C ASP A 183 -3.81 -3.45 15.09
N LEU A 184 -4.24 -3.06 13.88
CA LEU A 184 -4.48 -1.69 13.49
C LEU A 184 -5.85 -1.61 12.85
N SER A 185 -6.66 -0.65 13.31
CA SER A 185 -7.90 -0.26 12.63
C SER A 185 -8.04 1.24 12.55
N ALA A 186 -8.59 1.73 11.43
CA ALA A 186 -8.87 3.14 11.24
C ALA A 186 -9.94 3.36 10.16
N THR A 187 -10.52 4.55 10.11
CA THR A 187 -11.43 4.95 9.02
C THR A 187 -10.87 6.20 8.34
N LEU A 188 -10.56 6.09 7.05
CA LEU A 188 -10.11 7.18 6.22
C LEU A 188 -11.29 7.77 5.43
N VAL A 189 -11.51 9.08 5.57
CA VAL A 189 -12.54 9.82 4.84
C VAL A 189 -11.89 10.98 4.10
N GLY A 190 -12.32 11.22 2.86
CA GLY A 190 -11.86 12.33 2.04
C GLY A 190 -13.00 12.92 1.22
N THR A 191 -12.96 14.23 1.00
CA THR A 191 -13.97 14.94 0.19
C THR A 191 -13.49 15.17 -1.24
N GLN A 192 -12.17 15.26 -1.45
CA GLN A 192 -11.53 15.46 -2.75
C GLN A 192 -10.24 14.61 -2.83
N PRO A 193 -10.31 13.36 -3.36
CA PRO A 193 -11.49 12.68 -3.89
C PRO A 193 -12.47 12.21 -2.82
N ASN A 194 -13.73 12.01 -3.21
CA ASN A 194 -14.74 11.41 -2.33
C ASN A 194 -14.38 9.95 -2.03
N LEU A 195 -14.03 9.66 -0.78
CA LEU A 195 -13.69 8.32 -0.32
C LEU A 195 -14.13 8.13 1.13
N ALA A 196 -14.53 6.91 1.46
CA ALA A 196 -14.83 6.47 2.82
C ALA A 196 -14.39 5.01 2.95
N VAL A 197 -13.22 4.80 3.54
CA VAL A 197 -12.54 3.49 3.57
C VAL A 197 -12.21 3.13 5.02
N ALA A 198 -12.72 1.99 5.47
CA ALA A 198 -12.26 1.34 6.69
C ALA A 198 -10.99 0.53 6.40
N LEU A 199 -9.97 0.75 7.22
CA LEU A 199 -8.66 0.10 7.16
C LEU A 199 -8.57 -0.87 8.33
N LYS A 200 -8.13 -2.09 8.07
CA LYS A 200 -7.74 -3.08 9.08
C LYS A 200 -6.41 -3.69 8.66
N ALA A 201 -5.48 -3.81 9.58
CA ALA A 201 -4.23 -4.51 9.36
C ALA A 201 -3.86 -5.28 10.61
N ALA A 202 -3.48 -6.53 10.45
CA ALA A 202 -3.02 -7.37 11.54
C ALA A 202 -1.84 -8.22 11.08
N GLY A 203 -1.09 -8.74 12.03
CA GLY A 203 -0.06 -9.72 11.72
C GLY A 203 0.96 -9.91 12.82
N GLU A 204 1.91 -10.79 12.55
CA GLU A 204 3.02 -11.08 13.46
C GLU A 204 4.31 -10.44 12.97
N TYR A 205 5.08 -9.86 13.89
CA TYR A 205 6.38 -9.29 13.61
C TYR A 205 7.43 -9.89 14.52
N ARG A 206 8.65 -9.95 14.01
CA ARG A 206 9.86 -10.15 14.80
C ARG A 206 10.79 -9.00 14.53
N TYR A 207 11.09 -8.25 15.59
CA TYR A 207 12.02 -7.12 15.53
C TYR A 207 13.42 -7.62 15.88
N ASP A 208 14.35 -7.61 14.93
CA ASP A 208 15.77 -7.90 15.16
C ASP A 208 16.59 -6.71 14.63
N LEU A 209 17.53 -6.21 15.42
CA LEU A 209 18.35 -5.04 15.10
C LEU A 209 19.19 -5.21 13.83
N ASP A 210 19.35 -6.42 13.29
CA ASP A 210 20.04 -6.63 12.01
C ASP A 210 19.09 -7.00 10.85
N ARG A 211 17.86 -7.42 11.15
CA ARG A 211 16.89 -7.96 10.16
C ARG A 211 15.46 -7.77 10.63
N ILE A 212 14.58 -7.30 9.74
CA ILE A 212 13.15 -7.22 10.09
C ILE A 212 12.43 -8.33 9.35
N ARG A 213 11.82 -9.24 10.13
CA ARG A 213 11.05 -10.35 9.60
C ARG A 213 9.60 -10.26 10.09
N ARG A 214 8.67 -10.18 9.15
CA ARG A 214 7.23 -10.29 9.41
C ARG A 214 6.75 -11.66 8.95
N ARG A 215 5.89 -12.30 9.75
CA ARG A 215 5.24 -13.57 9.43
C ARG A 215 3.75 -13.34 9.46
N GLU A 216 3.04 -13.94 8.51
CA GLU A 216 1.58 -13.88 8.44
C GLU A 216 1.07 -12.44 8.59
N SER A 217 1.26 -11.65 7.54
CA SER A 217 0.77 -10.28 7.49
C SER A 217 -0.45 -10.22 6.59
N ASP A 218 -1.56 -9.73 7.12
CA ASP A 218 -2.76 -9.43 6.36
C ASP A 218 -3.17 -7.97 6.53
N VAL A 219 -3.54 -7.37 5.41
CA VAL A 219 -4.05 -6.02 5.34
C VAL A 219 -5.35 -6.08 4.58
N ARG A 220 -6.42 -5.58 5.19
CA ARG A 220 -7.75 -5.50 4.59
C ARG A 220 -8.24 -4.07 4.56
N LEU A 221 -8.75 -3.66 3.41
CA LEU A 221 -9.31 -2.34 3.16
C LEU A 221 -10.72 -2.54 2.65
N THR A 222 -11.70 -1.96 3.32
CA THR A 222 -13.11 -2.12 2.94
C THR A 222 -13.82 -0.77 2.88
N GLY A 223 -14.60 -0.48 1.84
CA GLY A 223 -15.38 0.74 1.79
C GLY A 223 -15.71 1.21 0.38
N ASP A 224 -15.95 2.50 0.24
CA ASP A 224 -16.27 3.13 -1.04
C ASP A 224 -15.12 4.05 -1.47
N LEU A 225 -14.77 3.99 -2.76
CA LEU A 225 -13.72 4.82 -3.35
C LEU A 225 -14.19 5.38 -4.68
N ALA A 226 -14.47 6.69 -4.70
CA ALA A 226 -15.00 7.40 -5.86
C ALA A 226 -16.23 6.68 -6.46
N ASP A 227 -16.15 6.22 -7.72
CA ASP A 227 -17.24 5.55 -8.44
C ASP A 227 -17.37 4.05 -8.07
N MET A 228 -16.49 3.54 -7.19
CA MET A 228 -16.46 2.13 -6.78
C MET A 228 -17.14 1.94 -5.43
N LYS A 229 -18.03 0.94 -5.37
CA LYS A 229 -18.85 0.62 -4.20
C LYS A 229 -18.48 -0.74 -3.63
N SER A 230 -18.57 -0.85 -2.30
CA SER A 230 -18.33 -2.12 -1.59
C SER A 230 -16.97 -2.72 -1.95
N LEU A 231 -15.96 -1.87 -2.08
CA LEU A 231 -14.58 -2.26 -2.34
C LEU A 231 -14.08 -3.07 -1.14
N ASP A 232 -13.49 -4.22 -1.41
CA ASP A 232 -12.87 -5.10 -0.44
C ASP A 232 -11.53 -5.54 -1.01
N ILE A 233 -10.45 -4.97 -0.49
CA ILE A 233 -9.09 -5.28 -0.88
C ILE A 233 -8.45 -6.03 0.26
N THR A 234 -7.93 -7.22 -0.01
CA THR A 234 -7.13 -7.99 0.95
C THR A 234 -5.76 -8.24 0.35
N LEU A 235 -4.72 -7.84 1.08
CA LEU A 235 -3.32 -8.14 0.80
C LEU A 235 -2.81 -9.06 1.91
N ALA A 236 -2.35 -10.26 1.55
CA ALA A 236 -1.79 -11.22 2.48
C ALA A 236 -0.39 -11.63 2.01
N ALA A 237 0.50 -11.88 2.95
CA ALA A 237 1.80 -12.50 2.70
C ALA A 237 2.14 -13.45 3.85
N ALA A 238 2.61 -14.65 3.53
CA ALA A 238 3.01 -15.62 4.56
C ALA A 238 4.29 -15.19 5.27
N ALA A 239 5.20 -14.54 4.54
CA ALA A 239 6.37 -13.93 5.14
C ALA A 239 6.87 -12.74 4.32
N MET A 240 7.42 -11.76 5.03
CA MET A 240 8.17 -10.65 4.44
C MET A 240 9.47 -10.50 5.22
N GLN A 241 10.59 -10.50 4.51
CA GLN A 241 11.92 -10.40 5.07
C GLN A 241 12.62 -9.18 4.47
N LEU A 242 13.11 -8.31 5.34
CA LEU A 242 13.98 -7.21 4.98
C LEU A 242 15.33 -7.46 5.66
N ALA A 243 16.38 -7.64 4.85
CA ALA A 243 17.74 -7.83 5.31
C ALA A 243 18.63 -6.69 4.81
N GLY A 244 19.21 -5.92 5.73
CA GLY A 244 19.94 -4.70 5.40
C GLY A 244 19.09 -3.66 4.64
N ALA A 245 19.74 -2.75 3.91
CA ALA A 245 19.05 -1.66 3.21
C ALA A 245 18.38 -2.07 1.88
N ASN A 246 18.79 -3.20 1.27
CA ASN A 246 18.51 -3.47 -0.15
C ASN A 246 18.02 -4.89 -0.46
N GLU A 247 17.81 -5.77 0.52
CA GLU A 247 17.27 -7.13 0.27
C GLU A 247 15.84 -7.26 0.82
N ILE A 248 14.90 -7.56 -0.08
CA ILE A 248 13.48 -7.75 0.22
C ILE A 248 13.06 -9.11 -0.35
N VAL A 249 12.53 -9.98 0.50
CA VAL A 249 11.91 -11.25 0.09
C VAL A 249 10.49 -11.32 0.60
N VAL A 250 9.55 -11.63 -0.29
CA VAL A 250 8.13 -11.81 0.01
C VAL A 250 7.71 -13.21 -0.41
N GLU A 251 7.13 -13.97 0.50
CA GLU A 251 6.65 -15.34 0.29
C GLU A 251 5.12 -15.37 0.33
N GLN A 252 4.52 -16.09 -0.63
CA GLN A 252 3.08 -16.27 -0.79
C GLN A 252 2.29 -14.96 -0.75
N LEU A 253 2.65 -14.02 -1.60
CA LEU A 253 1.93 -12.76 -1.74
C LEU A 253 0.61 -13.02 -2.46
N LEU A 254 -0.50 -12.70 -1.80
CA LEU A 254 -1.84 -12.75 -2.35
C LEU A 254 -2.51 -11.38 -2.21
N LEU A 255 -2.81 -10.75 -3.33
CA LEU A 255 -3.68 -9.58 -3.39
C LEU A 255 -5.02 -9.98 -4.00
N THR A 256 -6.12 -9.60 -3.35
CA THR A 256 -7.47 -9.71 -3.90
C THR A 256 -8.15 -8.36 -3.78
N ALA A 257 -8.95 -7.99 -4.78
CA ALA A 257 -9.77 -6.79 -4.76
C ALA A 257 -11.14 -7.13 -5.35
N LYS A 258 -12.20 -6.91 -4.60
CA LYS A 258 -13.58 -7.14 -5.04
C LYS A 258 -14.38 -5.86 -4.87
N GLY A 259 -15.41 -5.67 -5.68
CA GLY A 259 -16.31 -4.54 -5.51
C GLY A 259 -17.27 -4.38 -6.68
N LYS A 260 -17.90 -3.21 -6.77
CA LYS A 260 -18.74 -2.83 -7.90
C LYS A 260 -18.22 -1.54 -8.53
N ALA A 261 -18.09 -1.52 -9.85
CA ALA A 261 -17.71 -0.34 -10.62
C ALA A 261 -18.72 -0.12 -11.74
N ALA A 262 -19.32 1.07 -11.81
CA ALA A 262 -20.36 1.40 -12.80
C ALA A 262 -21.53 0.38 -12.83
N GLY A 263 -21.89 -0.20 -11.69
CA GLY A 263 -22.96 -1.20 -11.55
C GLY A 263 -22.51 -2.66 -11.74
N ASP A 264 -21.35 -2.90 -12.35
CA ASP A 264 -20.83 -4.25 -12.57
C ASP A 264 -19.98 -4.72 -11.40
N ALA A 265 -20.16 -5.97 -11.01
CA ALA A 265 -19.30 -6.60 -10.01
C ALA A 265 -17.93 -6.90 -10.64
N PHE A 266 -16.85 -6.65 -9.92
CA PHE A 266 -15.51 -7.03 -10.34
C PHE A 266 -14.77 -7.77 -9.23
N GLU A 267 -13.85 -8.62 -9.65
CA GLU A 267 -12.87 -9.28 -8.80
C GLU A 267 -11.52 -9.28 -9.51
N ALA A 268 -10.49 -8.80 -8.84
CA ALA A 268 -9.11 -8.93 -9.26
C ALA A 268 -8.35 -9.77 -8.23
N ARG A 269 -7.46 -10.63 -8.70
CA ARG A 269 -6.55 -11.42 -7.87
C ARG A 269 -5.16 -11.36 -8.46
N LEU A 270 -4.14 -11.20 -7.63
CA LEU A 270 -2.73 -11.36 -7.96
C LEU A 270 -2.08 -12.30 -6.95
N ASP A 271 -1.40 -13.30 -7.44
CA ASP A 271 -0.78 -14.38 -6.68
C ASP A 271 0.69 -14.47 -7.11
N ALA A 272 1.59 -14.17 -6.18
CA ALA A 272 3.02 -14.26 -6.39
C ALA A 272 3.63 -15.15 -5.29
N PRO A 273 3.93 -16.43 -5.60
CA PRO A 273 4.41 -17.39 -4.62
C PRO A 273 5.71 -16.97 -3.94
N ARG A 274 6.58 -16.27 -4.69
CA ARG A 274 7.83 -15.73 -4.16
C ARG A 274 8.30 -14.55 -5.00
N LEU A 275 8.65 -13.46 -4.34
CA LEU A 275 9.31 -12.30 -4.93
C LEU A 275 10.59 -12.02 -4.12
N ALA A 276 11.70 -11.77 -4.81
CA ALA A 276 12.97 -11.42 -4.19
C ALA A 276 13.63 -10.28 -4.95
N LEU A 277 14.03 -9.25 -4.22
CA LEU A 277 14.72 -8.07 -4.73
C LEU A 277 15.99 -7.85 -3.90
N THR A 278 17.11 -7.67 -4.57
CA THR A 278 18.39 -7.22 -4.01
C THR A 278 18.79 -5.89 -4.68
N ALA A 279 19.90 -5.29 -4.23
CA ALA A 279 20.44 -4.09 -4.88
C ALA A 279 20.68 -4.27 -6.39
N GLU A 280 21.07 -5.47 -6.80
CA GLU A 280 21.51 -5.78 -8.16
C GLU A 280 20.52 -6.60 -8.97
N LYS A 281 19.67 -7.41 -8.30
CA LYS A 281 18.83 -8.40 -8.95
C LYS A 281 17.41 -8.39 -8.42
N ALA A 282 16.46 -8.54 -9.33
CA ALA A 282 15.08 -8.92 -9.04
C ALA A 282 14.83 -10.35 -9.56
N SER A 283 14.03 -11.12 -8.84
CA SER A 283 13.59 -12.45 -9.25
C SER A 283 12.25 -12.83 -8.63
N GLY A 284 11.52 -13.72 -9.29
CA GLY A 284 10.25 -14.22 -8.80
C GLY A 284 9.89 -15.59 -9.33
N ALA A 285 9.11 -16.32 -8.55
CA ALA A 285 8.37 -17.49 -9.04
C ALA A 285 7.27 -17.04 -10.02
N THR A 286 6.53 -17.99 -10.58
CA THR A 286 5.43 -17.67 -11.49
C THR A 286 4.38 -16.78 -10.82
N VAL A 287 4.17 -15.58 -11.36
CA VAL A 287 3.15 -14.64 -10.91
C VAL A 287 1.89 -14.84 -11.73
N ASN A 288 0.77 -15.07 -11.07
CA ASN A 288 -0.54 -15.20 -11.70
C ASN A 288 -1.40 -14.00 -11.35
N ALA A 289 -2.11 -13.43 -12.32
CA ALA A 289 -3.13 -12.43 -12.10
C ALA A 289 -4.43 -12.82 -12.79
N SER A 290 -5.55 -12.42 -12.24
CA SER A 290 -6.85 -12.58 -12.89
C SER A 290 -7.73 -11.37 -12.63
N ILE A 291 -8.55 -11.01 -13.62
CA ILE A 291 -9.53 -9.95 -13.54
C ILE A 291 -10.84 -10.53 -14.05
N LYS A 292 -11.88 -10.42 -13.23
CA LYS A 292 -13.23 -10.80 -13.55
C LYS A 292 -14.13 -9.59 -13.45
N LEU A 293 -15.00 -9.41 -14.45
CA LEU A 293 -16.08 -8.44 -14.48
C LEU A 293 -17.37 -9.20 -14.79
N ALA A 294 -18.41 -8.97 -14.00
CA ALA A 294 -19.71 -9.57 -14.17
C ALA A 294 -20.79 -8.47 -14.14
N GLY A 295 -21.41 -8.27 -15.29
CA GLY A 295 -22.50 -7.33 -15.52
C GLY A 295 -23.62 -7.96 -16.37
N ALA A 296 -24.77 -7.29 -16.44
CA ALA A 296 -25.92 -7.79 -17.20
C ALA A 296 -25.63 -7.88 -18.70
N GLN A 297 -24.99 -6.86 -19.27
CA GLN A 297 -24.66 -6.77 -20.69
C GLN A 297 -23.23 -7.16 -21.04
N ARG A 298 -22.33 -7.25 -20.05
CA ARG A 298 -20.93 -7.59 -20.29
C ARG A 298 -20.35 -8.47 -19.21
N ALA A 299 -19.46 -9.36 -19.60
CA ALA A 299 -18.66 -10.15 -18.68
C ALA A 299 -17.24 -10.26 -19.23
N ILE A 300 -16.25 -10.31 -18.35
CA ILE A 300 -14.83 -10.47 -18.70
C ILE A 300 -14.22 -11.43 -17.67
N ASP A 301 -13.48 -12.43 -18.10
CA ASP A 301 -12.58 -13.25 -17.30
C ASP A 301 -11.23 -13.25 -18.03
N ALA A 302 -10.28 -12.49 -17.51
CA ALA A 302 -8.93 -12.39 -18.01
C ALA A 302 -7.96 -13.02 -17.02
N LYS A 303 -7.05 -13.86 -17.50
CA LYS A 303 -6.01 -14.51 -16.69
C LYS A 303 -4.66 -14.23 -17.31
N ILE A 304 -3.70 -13.88 -16.48
CA ILE A 304 -2.33 -13.55 -16.85
C ILE A 304 -1.40 -14.44 -16.04
N ALA A 305 -0.41 -15.04 -16.69
CA ALA A 305 0.66 -15.76 -16.03
C ALA A 305 2.03 -15.26 -16.53
N LEU A 306 2.91 -14.92 -15.58
CA LEU A 306 4.28 -14.50 -15.82
C LEU A 306 5.21 -15.53 -15.20
N SER A 307 6.00 -16.24 -16.00
CA SER A 307 6.97 -17.24 -15.52
C SER A 307 8.40 -16.86 -15.89
N GLY A 308 9.35 -17.25 -15.04
CA GLY A 308 10.76 -16.91 -15.21
C GLY A 308 11.00 -15.40 -15.08
N VAL A 309 10.45 -14.79 -14.02
CA VAL A 309 10.63 -13.36 -13.74
C VAL A 309 12.02 -13.16 -13.15
N GLU A 310 12.88 -12.42 -13.86
CA GLU A 310 14.22 -12.07 -13.40
C GLU A 310 14.72 -10.79 -14.04
N GLY A 311 15.76 -10.19 -13.48
CA GLY A 311 16.41 -9.04 -14.09
C GLY A 311 17.24 -8.23 -13.11
N LYS A 312 17.71 -7.07 -13.54
CA LYS A 312 18.36 -6.08 -12.67
C LYS A 312 17.29 -5.22 -11.99
N SER A 313 17.65 -4.49 -10.93
CA SER A 313 16.72 -3.62 -10.19
C SER A 313 15.96 -2.60 -11.06
N GLN A 314 16.50 -2.22 -12.22
CA GLN A 314 15.88 -1.29 -13.17
C GLN A 314 15.38 -1.94 -14.46
N SER A 315 15.66 -3.23 -14.69
CA SER A 315 15.24 -3.93 -15.90
C SER A 315 14.80 -5.35 -15.60
N LEU A 316 13.52 -5.64 -15.86
CA LEU A 316 12.90 -6.93 -15.59
C LEU A 316 12.57 -7.64 -16.91
N GLN A 317 12.63 -8.96 -16.87
CA GLN A 317 12.21 -9.83 -17.94
C GLN A 317 11.35 -10.96 -17.37
N ALA A 318 10.40 -11.44 -18.17
CA ALA A 318 9.73 -12.71 -17.93
C ALA A 318 9.91 -13.60 -19.16
N GLY A 319 10.47 -14.79 -18.94
CA GLY A 319 10.69 -15.77 -20.01
C GLY A 319 9.40 -16.29 -20.65
N LYS A 320 8.26 -16.17 -19.94
CA LYS A 320 6.94 -16.48 -20.50
C LYS A 320 5.87 -15.56 -19.92
N PHE A 321 5.19 -14.85 -20.81
CA PHE A 321 3.94 -14.13 -20.59
C PHE A 321 2.82 -14.91 -21.27
N VAL A 322 1.74 -15.21 -20.54
CA VAL A 322 0.50 -15.78 -21.10
C VAL A 322 -0.66 -14.91 -20.68
N LEU A 323 -1.56 -14.62 -21.62
CA LEU A 323 -2.85 -13.99 -21.40
C LEU A 323 -3.94 -14.88 -22.00
N ASP A 324 -4.91 -15.27 -21.17
CA ASP A 324 -6.17 -15.86 -21.60
C ASP A 324 -7.30 -14.86 -21.33
N LEU A 325 -8.20 -14.69 -22.30
CA LEU A 325 -9.33 -13.78 -22.24
C LEU A 325 -10.60 -14.54 -22.64
N ASP A 326 -11.63 -14.47 -21.80
CA ASP A 326 -13.00 -14.83 -22.15
C ASP A 326 -13.88 -13.61 -21.84
N ALA A 327 -14.51 -13.04 -22.86
CA ALA A 327 -15.32 -11.85 -22.72
C ALA A 327 -16.63 -12.00 -23.47
N ARG A 328 -17.68 -11.38 -22.93
CA ARG A 328 -18.99 -11.25 -23.54
C ARG A 328 -19.43 -9.80 -23.53
N GLN A 329 -20.02 -9.34 -24.62
CA GLN A 329 -20.72 -8.07 -24.70
C GLN A 329 -21.98 -8.24 -25.56
N GLY A 330 -23.16 -8.15 -24.93
CA GLY A 330 -24.42 -8.52 -25.56
C GLY A 330 -24.40 -9.99 -26.02
N GLU A 331 -24.68 -10.21 -27.31
CA GLU A 331 -24.63 -11.53 -27.95
C GLU A 331 -23.23 -11.89 -28.47
N THR A 332 -22.28 -10.95 -28.44
CA THR A 332 -20.92 -11.18 -28.92
C THR A 332 -20.07 -11.81 -27.82
N THR A 333 -19.38 -12.91 -28.13
CA THR A 333 -18.37 -13.52 -27.27
C THR A 333 -17.00 -13.45 -27.92
N VAL A 334 -15.98 -13.21 -27.12
CA VAL A 334 -14.58 -13.10 -27.52
C VAL A 334 -13.76 -14.03 -26.64
N LYS A 335 -13.07 -14.99 -27.25
CA LYS A 335 -12.07 -15.80 -26.56
C LYS A 335 -10.71 -15.56 -27.17
N GLY A 336 -9.74 -15.16 -26.36
CA GLY A 336 -8.39 -14.87 -26.80
C GLY A 336 -7.37 -15.65 -25.97
N SER A 337 -6.29 -16.08 -26.62
CA SER A 337 -5.08 -16.55 -25.94
C SER A 337 -3.88 -15.87 -26.58
N LEU A 338 -2.94 -15.41 -25.78
CA LEU A 338 -1.71 -14.75 -26.24
C LEU A 338 -0.52 -15.25 -25.41
N ALA A 339 0.58 -15.56 -26.08
CA ALA A 339 1.84 -15.95 -25.47
C ALA A 339 2.98 -15.05 -26.00
N SER A 340 3.88 -14.63 -25.12
CA SER A 340 5.02 -13.78 -25.47
C SER A 340 6.15 -13.92 -24.44
N THR A 341 7.28 -13.27 -24.67
CA THR A 341 8.19 -12.85 -23.60
C THR A 341 7.80 -11.44 -23.15
N LEU A 342 8.19 -11.04 -21.95
CA LEU A 342 7.97 -9.67 -21.48
C LEU A 342 9.30 -9.05 -21.06
N SER A 343 9.55 -7.83 -21.50
CA SER A 343 10.64 -6.98 -21.01
C SER A 343 10.06 -5.69 -20.45
N ALA A 344 10.56 -5.26 -19.31
CA ALA A 344 10.20 -4.00 -18.68
C ALA A 344 11.46 -3.25 -18.27
N ASN A 345 11.51 -1.96 -18.60
CA ASN A 345 12.52 -1.04 -18.12
C ASN A 345 11.84 -0.07 -17.16
N LEU A 346 12.22 -0.11 -15.88
CA LEU A 346 11.60 0.65 -14.80
C LEU A 346 12.10 2.10 -14.78
N GLU A 347 13.32 2.34 -15.27
CA GLU A 347 13.89 3.69 -15.37
C GLU A 347 13.14 4.51 -16.44
N ASN A 348 12.94 3.91 -17.62
CA ASN A 348 12.22 4.52 -18.74
C ASN A 348 10.71 4.27 -18.70
N GLN A 349 10.22 3.53 -17.69
CA GLN A 349 8.83 3.10 -17.54
C GLN A 349 8.24 2.47 -18.81
N THR A 350 9.03 1.70 -19.56
CA THR A 350 8.60 1.05 -20.80
C THR A 350 8.35 -0.44 -20.57
N VAL A 351 7.30 -0.98 -21.19
CA VAL A 351 6.98 -2.42 -21.21
C VAL A 351 6.84 -2.89 -22.64
N GLU A 352 7.39 -4.06 -22.93
CA GLU A 352 7.40 -4.64 -24.27
C GLU A 352 7.01 -6.11 -24.25
N LEU A 353 6.23 -6.48 -25.26
CA LEU A 353 6.00 -7.85 -25.72
C LEU A 353 6.61 -7.91 -27.12
N PRO A 354 7.91 -8.20 -27.27
CA PRO A 354 8.65 -7.98 -28.51
C PRO A 354 8.11 -8.84 -29.66
N ALA A 355 7.70 -10.07 -29.35
CA ALA A 355 7.01 -10.95 -30.25
C ALA A 355 5.94 -11.74 -29.48
N PHE A 356 4.69 -11.63 -29.89
CA PHE A 356 3.61 -12.45 -29.38
C PHE A 356 3.04 -13.35 -30.46
N THR A 357 2.51 -14.49 -30.03
CA THR A 357 1.66 -15.38 -30.82
C THR A 357 0.36 -15.60 -30.07
N GLY A 358 -0.73 -15.86 -30.79
CA GLY A 358 -2.02 -16.04 -30.15
C GLY A 358 -3.13 -16.45 -31.10
N GLU A 359 -4.32 -16.57 -30.54
CA GLU A 359 -5.55 -16.87 -31.25
C GLU A 359 -6.68 -16.01 -30.67
N LEU A 360 -7.53 -15.48 -31.55
CA LEU A 360 -8.73 -14.75 -31.20
C LEU A 360 -9.93 -15.40 -31.87
N ASN A 361 -10.84 -15.92 -31.08
CA ASN A 361 -12.13 -16.45 -31.51
C ASN A 361 -13.21 -15.42 -31.19
N LEU A 362 -13.83 -14.87 -32.24
CA LEU A 362 -14.95 -13.95 -32.15
C LEU A 362 -16.21 -14.70 -32.58
N ALA A 363 -17.26 -14.70 -31.77
CA ALA A 363 -18.54 -15.27 -32.15
C ALA A 363 -19.68 -14.29 -31.89
N ASN A 364 -20.57 -14.15 -32.86
CA ASN A 364 -21.77 -13.32 -32.79
C ASN A 364 -22.83 -13.93 -33.74
N PRO A 365 -24.04 -14.26 -33.25
CA PRO A 365 -25.11 -14.86 -34.05
C PRO A 365 -25.53 -14.06 -35.29
N GLN A 366 -25.31 -12.74 -35.29
CA GLN A 366 -25.66 -11.83 -36.38
C GLN A 366 -24.61 -11.82 -37.51
N MET A 367 -23.44 -12.43 -37.30
CA MET A 367 -22.42 -12.55 -38.34
C MET A 367 -22.78 -13.66 -39.35
N PRO A 368 -22.49 -13.49 -40.65
CA PRO A 368 -22.79 -14.51 -41.67
C PRO A 368 -22.22 -15.89 -41.35
N MET A 369 -21.01 -15.96 -40.80
CA MET A 369 -20.33 -17.21 -40.43
C MET A 369 -20.54 -17.61 -38.95
N LYS A 370 -21.28 -16.82 -38.17
CA LYS A 370 -21.53 -16.96 -36.71
C LYS A 370 -20.30 -16.89 -35.80
N SER A 371 -19.14 -17.35 -36.26
CA SER A 371 -17.86 -17.28 -35.56
C SER A 371 -16.68 -17.15 -36.51
N VAL A 372 -15.62 -16.51 -36.06
CA VAL A 372 -14.36 -16.32 -36.79
C VAL A 372 -13.19 -16.62 -35.85
N ARG A 373 -12.24 -17.42 -36.32
CA ARG A 373 -10.97 -17.70 -35.65
C ARG A 373 -9.85 -16.96 -36.36
N LEU A 374 -9.08 -16.19 -35.60
CA LEU A 374 -8.01 -15.34 -36.10
C LEU A 374 -6.69 -15.72 -35.39
N PRO A 375 -5.74 -16.41 -36.05
CA PRO A 375 -4.40 -16.53 -35.52
C PRO A 375 -3.74 -15.15 -35.49
N LEU A 376 -3.05 -14.81 -34.41
CA LEU A 376 -2.42 -13.50 -34.22
C LEU A 376 -0.91 -13.67 -34.03
N THR A 377 -0.13 -12.83 -34.70
CA THR A 377 1.30 -12.64 -34.40
C THR A 377 1.62 -11.16 -34.39
N GLY A 378 2.59 -10.70 -33.62
CA GLY A 378 2.89 -9.28 -33.57
C GLY A 378 3.79 -8.88 -32.42
N GLY A 379 3.76 -7.60 -32.04
CA GLY A 379 4.47 -7.09 -30.89
C GLY A 379 3.81 -5.84 -30.32
N VAL A 380 4.05 -5.59 -29.04
CA VAL A 380 3.52 -4.46 -28.29
C VAL A 380 4.66 -3.75 -27.59
N ARG A 381 4.66 -2.42 -27.64
CA ARG A 381 5.49 -1.56 -26.79
C ARG A 381 4.61 -0.49 -26.16
N ALA A 382 4.71 -0.33 -24.86
CA ALA A 382 4.04 0.72 -24.11
C ALA A 382 5.10 1.57 -23.38
N ASP A 383 4.95 2.88 -23.49
CA ASP A 383 5.67 3.87 -22.68
C ASP A 383 4.65 4.46 -21.69
N ILE A 384 4.84 4.14 -20.42
CA ILE A 384 3.88 4.48 -19.36
C ILE A 384 3.98 5.98 -19.02
N ASP A 385 5.20 6.53 -18.99
CA ASP A 385 5.43 7.94 -18.68
C ASP A 385 4.96 8.84 -19.83
N GLY A 386 5.36 8.49 -21.05
CA GLY A 386 4.90 9.15 -22.27
C GLY A 386 3.42 8.89 -22.60
N GLN A 387 2.77 7.96 -21.89
CA GLN A 387 1.40 7.51 -22.13
C GLN A 387 1.16 7.07 -23.58
N THR A 388 2.17 6.48 -24.22
CA THR A 388 2.04 6.02 -25.61
C THR A 388 2.08 4.50 -25.67
N ALA A 389 1.47 3.94 -26.71
CA ALA A 389 1.60 2.53 -27.00
C ALA A 389 1.58 2.27 -28.51
N ALA A 390 2.44 1.36 -28.95
CA ALA A 390 2.50 0.88 -30.30
C ALA A 390 2.17 -0.62 -30.31
N LEU A 391 1.24 -1.01 -31.15
CA LEU A 391 0.87 -2.39 -31.45
C LEU A 391 1.06 -2.61 -32.95
N HIS A 392 1.73 -3.69 -33.30
CA HIS A 392 1.63 -4.25 -34.64
C HIS A 392 1.15 -5.69 -34.52
N ALA A 393 0.20 -6.07 -35.37
CA ALA A 393 -0.38 -7.39 -35.38
C ALA A 393 -0.62 -7.85 -36.82
N ASN A 394 -0.38 -9.11 -37.08
CA ASN A 394 -0.68 -9.79 -38.33
C ASN A 394 -1.66 -10.93 -38.03
N THR A 395 -2.61 -11.14 -38.93
CA THR A 395 -3.56 -12.25 -38.87
C THR A 395 -3.84 -12.81 -40.26
N LEU A 396 -4.41 -14.00 -40.28
CA LEU A 396 -4.87 -14.67 -41.50
C LEU A 396 -6.38 -14.93 -41.37
N PHE A 397 -7.14 -14.51 -42.36
CA PHE A 397 -8.57 -14.79 -42.45
C PHE A 397 -8.89 -15.20 -43.88
N ASP A 398 -9.36 -16.44 -44.07
CA ASP A 398 -9.73 -16.98 -45.39
C ASP A 398 -8.67 -16.71 -46.47
N GLU A 399 -7.44 -17.18 -46.18
CA GLU A 399 -6.20 -16.97 -46.97
C GLU A 399 -5.72 -15.51 -47.12
N SER A 400 -6.52 -14.53 -46.71
CA SER A 400 -6.17 -13.12 -46.72
C SER A 400 -5.26 -12.77 -45.55
N LYS A 401 -4.13 -12.14 -45.86
CA LYS A 401 -3.19 -11.60 -44.87
C LYS A 401 -3.62 -10.20 -44.47
N ILE A 402 -3.90 -10.01 -43.19
CA ILE A 402 -4.30 -8.71 -42.64
C ILE A 402 -3.21 -8.26 -41.69
N ALA A 403 -2.71 -7.04 -41.89
CA ALA A 403 -1.74 -6.39 -41.01
C ALA A 403 -2.36 -5.14 -40.39
N ALA A 404 -2.26 -5.00 -39.07
CA ALA A 404 -2.73 -3.88 -38.30
C ALA A 404 -1.55 -3.21 -37.60
N LYS A 405 -1.51 -1.87 -37.65
CA LYS A 405 -0.60 -1.04 -36.84
C LYS A 405 -1.44 -0.01 -36.11
N LEU A 406 -1.31 0.02 -34.79
CA LEU A 406 -1.99 0.96 -33.93
C LEU A 406 -0.95 1.73 -33.12
N ASN A 407 -0.95 3.05 -33.24
CA ASN A 407 -0.14 3.93 -32.40
C ASN A 407 -1.10 4.80 -31.58
N LEU A 408 -1.09 4.59 -30.27
CA LEU A 408 -1.80 5.40 -29.30
C LEU A 408 -0.87 6.51 -28.84
N THR A 409 -1.20 7.76 -29.21
CA THR A 409 -0.48 8.98 -28.78
C THR A 409 -0.88 9.45 -27.39
N ARG A 410 -1.94 8.84 -26.84
CA ARG A 410 -2.34 8.95 -25.44
C ARG A 410 -3.11 7.69 -25.05
N LEU A 411 -2.67 7.00 -24.01
CA LEU A 411 -3.41 5.91 -23.35
C LEU A 411 -4.64 6.50 -22.64
N ALA A 412 -5.68 6.82 -23.41
CA ALA A 412 -7.01 7.08 -22.89
C ALA A 412 -7.66 5.73 -22.53
N PRO A 413 -8.30 5.59 -21.35
CA PRO A 413 -8.94 4.34 -20.98
C PRO A 413 -10.09 4.02 -21.96
N ALA A 414 -10.13 2.78 -22.45
CA ALA A 414 -11.15 2.30 -23.38
C ALA A 414 -12.53 2.34 -22.71
N GLY A 415 -13.45 3.13 -23.26
CA GLY A 415 -14.85 3.20 -22.82
C GLY A 415 -15.38 4.63 -22.64
N ALA A 416 -15.41 5.41 -23.71
CA ALA A 416 -16.26 6.60 -23.83
C ALA A 416 -16.50 6.92 -25.31
N GLN A 417 -17.28 6.06 -25.98
CA GLN A 417 -18.14 6.49 -27.08
C GLN A 417 -19.49 5.83 -26.84
N GLY A 418 -20.52 6.66 -26.69
CA GLY A 418 -21.86 6.30 -26.24
C GLY A 418 -22.43 7.45 -25.43
#